data_AF-A0A534UIM1-F1
#
_entry.id   AF-A0A534UIM1-F1
#
_cell.length_a   1.000
_cell.length_b   1.000
_cell.length_c   1.000
_cell.angle_alpha   90.00
_cell.angle_beta   90.00
_cell.angle_gamma   90.00
#
_symmetry.space_group_name_H-M   'P 1'
#
loop_
_entity.id
_entity.type
_entity.pdbx_description
1 polymer ?
#
loop_
_entity_poly.entity_id
_entity_poly.type
_entity_poly.pdbx_seq_one_letter_code
_entity_poly.pdbx_strand_id
1 'polypeptide(L)'
;MTACDLLVLNSTHEGFPHVLLEAMYAGLPVVATAVGGTPELVRDGENGLLISSNANGALSKTLLKLLSSSEERQRLAAGGRETTQRFQRSGRR
;
A
#
# COMPACT_ATOMS: atom_id res chain seq x y z
N MET A 1 -12.86 -5.91 0.79
CA MET A 1 -12.58 -4.56 1.32
C MET A 1 -13.22 -3.51 0.40
N THR A 2 -14.53 -3.25 0.50
CA THR A 2 -15.23 -2.24 -0.34
C THR A 2 -15.82 -1.08 0.46
N ALA A 3 -15.59 -1.05 1.78
CA ALA A 3 -16.10 -0.03 2.69
C ALA A 3 -15.00 0.93 3.22
N CYS A 4 -13.77 0.82 2.72
CA CYS A 4 -12.62 1.62 3.17
C CYS A 4 -12.06 2.45 2.01
N ASP A 5 -11.51 3.65 2.32
CA ASP A 5 -10.89 4.53 1.33
C ASP A 5 -9.41 4.22 1.04
N LEU A 6 -8.69 3.67 2.03
CA LEU A 6 -7.30 3.24 1.92
C LEU A 6 -6.95 2.24 3.04
N LEU A 7 -5.86 1.47 2.87
CA LEU A 7 -5.27 0.63 3.92
C LEU A 7 -3.99 1.29 4.45
N VAL A 8 -3.79 1.24 5.77
CA VAL A 8 -2.54 1.64 6.42
C VAL A 8 -1.92 0.43 7.13
N LEU A 9 -0.65 0.14 6.82
CA LEU A 9 0.17 -0.83 7.55
C LEU A 9 1.34 -0.12 8.23
N ASN A 10 1.15 0.32 9.47
CA ASN A 10 2.14 1.07 10.24
C ASN A 10 2.93 0.16 11.21
N SER A 11 3.43 -0.97 10.69
CA SER A 11 4.15 -1.96 11.49
C SER A 11 5.60 -1.56 11.73
N THR A 12 6.21 -2.05 12.80
CA THR A 12 7.66 -1.89 13.04
C THR A 12 8.48 -3.04 12.47
N HIS A 13 7.85 -4.19 12.22
CA HIS A 13 8.47 -5.39 11.65
C HIS A 13 7.46 -6.10 10.76
N GLU A 14 7.92 -6.55 9.59
CA GLU A 14 7.14 -7.35 8.64
C GLU A 14 8.01 -8.41 8.00
N GLY A 15 7.43 -9.57 7.69
CA GLY A 15 8.04 -10.55 6.80
C GLY A 15 7.76 -10.17 5.35
N PHE A 16 6.65 -10.68 4.82
CA PHE A 16 6.10 -10.28 3.54
C PHE A 16 4.59 -10.04 3.72
N PRO A 17 4.13 -8.77 3.79
CA PRO A 17 2.79 -8.47 4.30
C PRO A 17 1.69 -8.75 3.25
N HIS A 18 1.09 -9.95 3.31
CA HIS A 18 0.02 -10.36 2.40
C HIS A 18 -1.21 -9.44 2.46
N VAL A 19 -1.47 -8.79 3.59
CA VAL A 19 -2.57 -7.82 3.73
C VAL A 19 -2.45 -6.66 2.74
N LEU A 20 -1.23 -6.28 2.33
CA LEU A 20 -1.03 -5.27 1.29
C LEU A 20 -1.42 -5.80 -0.09
N LEU A 21 -1.12 -7.07 -0.40
CA LEU A 21 -1.55 -7.72 -1.65
C LEU A 21 -3.08 -7.82 -1.74
N GLU A 22 -3.73 -8.20 -0.64
CA GLU A 22 -5.19 -8.28 -0.56
C GLU A 22 -5.86 -6.92 -0.77
N ALA A 23 -5.32 -5.86 -0.16
CA ALA A 23 -5.79 -4.49 -0.36
C ALA A 23 -5.56 -4.01 -1.80
N MET A 24 -4.37 -4.24 -2.36
CA MET A 24 -4.08 -3.92 -3.75
C MET A 24 -5.01 -4.66 -4.71
N TYR A 25 -5.31 -5.93 -4.45
CA TYR A 25 -6.22 -6.74 -5.26
C TYR A 25 -7.66 -6.21 -5.18
N ALA A 26 -8.08 -5.77 -3.99
CA ALA A 26 -9.36 -5.10 -3.78
C ALA A 26 -9.42 -3.68 -4.39
N GLY A 27 -8.33 -3.17 -4.97
CA GLY A 27 -8.29 -1.83 -5.54
C GLY A 27 -8.22 -0.71 -4.51
N LEU A 28 -7.68 -1.01 -3.32
CA LEU A 28 -7.52 -0.07 -2.23
C LEU A 28 -6.09 0.49 -2.27
N PRO A 29 -5.88 1.82 -2.28
CA PRO A 29 -4.54 2.38 -2.16
C PRO A 29 -3.96 2.03 -0.77
N VAL A 30 -2.66 1.77 -0.74
CA VAL A 30 -1.95 1.35 0.48
C VAL A 30 -0.93 2.39 0.93
N VAL A 31 -0.81 2.58 2.24
CA VAL A 31 0.25 3.32 2.91
C VAL A 31 0.92 2.37 3.87
N ALA A 32 2.25 2.23 3.81
CA ALA A 32 2.95 1.29 4.67
C ALA A 32 4.28 1.84 5.17
N THR A 33 4.75 1.37 6.32
CA THR A 33 6.11 1.64 6.79
C THR A 33 7.13 0.87 5.95
N ALA A 34 8.27 1.50 5.65
CA ALA A 34 9.36 0.87 4.89
C ALA A 34 10.19 -0.10 5.76
N VAL A 35 9.57 -1.17 6.25
CA VAL A 35 10.19 -2.20 7.10
C VAL A 35 10.02 -3.60 6.53
N GLY A 36 10.98 -4.48 6.82
CA GLY A 36 10.90 -5.88 6.37
C GLY A 36 10.85 -6.01 4.85
N GLY A 37 10.06 -6.97 4.35
CA GLY A 37 9.80 -7.14 2.91
C GLY A 37 8.80 -6.15 2.32
N THR A 38 8.33 -5.16 3.07
CA THR A 38 7.36 -4.15 2.56
C THR A 38 7.88 -3.39 1.33
N PRO A 39 9.14 -2.92 1.27
CA PRO A 39 9.68 -2.22 0.10
C PRO A 39 9.88 -3.11 -1.14
N GLU A 40 9.80 -4.44 -1.00
CA GLU A 40 9.81 -5.37 -2.14
C GLU A 40 8.45 -5.38 -2.86
N LEU A 41 7.38 -5.09 -2.11
CA LEU A 41 6.01 -5.07 -2.60
C LEU A 41 5.53 -3.67 -2.97
N VAL A 42 5.84 -2.67 -2.14
CA VAL A 42 5.40 -1.28 -2.30
C VAL A 42 6.53 -0.43 -2.89
N ARG A 43 6.27 0.16 -4.04
CA ARG A 43 7.09 1.19 -4.69
C ARG A 43 6.46 2.55 -4.42
N ASP A 44 7.18 3.36 -3.65
CA ASP A 44 6.70 4.65 -3.20
C ASP A 44 6.25 5.55 -4.36
N GLY A 45 5.03 6.05 -4.26
CA GLY A 45 4.42 6.92 -5.27
C GLY A 45 3.90 6.20 -6.52
N GLU A 46 4.21 4.92 -6.73
CA GLU A 46 3.78 4.16 -7.91
C GLU A 46 2.55 3.29 -7.62
N ASN A 47 2.65 2.38 -6.65
CA ASN A 47 1.61 1.39 -6.33
C ASN A 47 1.12 1.48 -4.87
N GLY A 48 1.66 2.44 -4.12
CA GLY A 48 1.37 2.74 -2.73
C GLY A 48 2.28 3.85 -2.24
N LEU A 49 2.22 4.18 -0.96
CA LEU A 49 3.13 5.14 -0.33
C LEU A 49 3.91 4.48 0.79
N LEU A 50 5.20 4.77 0.86
CA LEU A 50 6.06 4.37 1.95
C LEU A 50 6.28 5.53 2.92
N ILE A 51 6.13 5.25 4.21
CA ILE A 51 6.44 6.20 5.29
C ILE A 51 7.57 5.66 6.16
N SER A 52 8.33 6.57 6.75
CA SER A 52 9.32 6.20 7.78
C SER A 52 8.61 5.89 9.09
N SER A 53 8.96 4.76 9.71
CA SER A 53 8.40 4.29 10.99
C SER A 53 8.64 5.23 12.16
N ASN A 54 9.65 6.11 12.06
CA ASN A 54 10.06 7.04 13.13
C ASN A 54 9.77 8.52 12.80
N ALA A 55 9.10 8.80 11.69
CA ALA A 55 8.83 10.18 11.28
C ALA A 55 7.52 10.69 11.90
N ASN A 56 7.65 11.41 13.01
CA ASN A 56 6.54 12.10 13.68
C ASN A 56 5.74 12.93 12.66
N GLY A 57 4.44 12.61 12.53
CA GLY A 57 3.51 13.32 11.64
C GLY A 57 3.54 12.92 10.16
N ALA A 58 4.47 12.06 9.73
CA ALA A 58 4.52 11.59 8.33
C ALA A 58 3.25 10.84 7.95
N LEU A 59 2.77 9.95 8.83
CA LEU A 59 1.52 9.23 8.62
C LEU A 59 0.34 10.21 8.43
N SER A 60 0.12 11.12 9.39
CA SER A 60 -0.99 12.07 9.33
C SER A 60 -0.95 12.93 8.07
N LYS A 61 0.22 13.45 7.69
CA LYS A 61 0.39 14.24 6.45
C LYS A 61 0.02 13.43 5.20
N THR A 62 0.49 12.19 5.14
CA THR A 62 0.20 11.27 4.03
C THR A 62 -1.29 10.95 3.95
N LEU A 63 -1.94 10.67 5.08
CA LEU A 63 -3.38 10.40 5.13
C LEU A 63 -4.19 11.62 4.69
N LEU A 64 -3.86 12.81 5.19
CA LEU A 64 -4.55 14.04 4.78
C LEU A 64 -4.40 14.31 3.28
N LYS A 65 -3.20 14.13 2.71
CA LYS A 65 -2.98 14.23 1.26
C LYS A 65 -3.90 13.27 0.50
N LEU A 66 -3.93 12.00 0.89
CA LEU A 66 -4.72 10.99 0.19
C LEU A 66 -6.21 11.22 0.34
N LEU A 67 -6.71 11.55 1.54
CA LEU A 67 -8.13 11.83 1.77
C LEU A 67 -8.61 13.05 0.98
N SER A 68 -7.72 14.02 0.72
CA SER A 68 -8.02 15.23 -0.04
C SER A 68 -7.95 15.07 -1.56
N SER A 69 -7.45 13.94 -2.08
CA SER A 69 -7.33 13.71 -3.53
C SER A 69 -7.80 12.31 -3.92
N SER A 70 -9.02 12.22 -4.47
CA SER A 70 -9.54 10.98 -5.03
C SER A 70 -8.74 10.51 -6.25
N GLU A 71 -8.21 11.44 -7.04
CA GLU A 71 -7.34 11.14 -8.19
C GLU A 71 -6.09 10.40 -7.75
N GLU A 72 -5.40 10.89 -6.73
CA GLU A 72 -4.19 10.25 -6.20
C GLU A 72 -4.50 8.86 -5.63
N ARG A 73 -5.63 8.71 -4.93
CA ARG A 73 -6.11 7.40 -4.44
C ARG A 73 -6.34 6.41 -5.59
N GLN A 74 -7.02 6.86 -6.65
CA GLN A 74 -7.32 6.02 -7.81
C GLN A 74 -6.05 5.63 -8.58
N ARG A 75 -5.09 6.55 -8.71
CA ARG A 75 -3.80 6.32 -9.35
C ARG A 75 -3.00 5.24 -8.62
N LEU A 76 -2.87 5.37 -7.29
CA LEU A 76 -2.17 4.39 -6.46
C LEU A 76 -2.89 3.03 -6.46
N ALA A 77 -4.22 3.02 -6.37
CA ALA A 77 -5.01 1.80 -6.48
C ALA A 77 -4.84 1.07 -7.81
N ALA A 78 -4.74 1.80 -8.92
CA ALA A 78 -4.46 1.22 -10.23
C ALA A 78 -3.07 0.56 -10.27
N GLY A 79 -2.04 1.25 -9.77
CA GLY A 79 -0.69 0.68 -9.67
C GLY A 79 -0.62 -0.54 -8.74
N GLY A 80 -1.38 -0.53 -7.64
CA GLY A 80 -1.56 -1.68 -6.75
C GLY A 80 -2.15 -2.89 -7.48
N ARG A 81 -3.25 -2.71 -8.21
CA ARG A 81 -3.86 -3.80 -9.00
C ARG A 81 -2.89 -4.38 -10.04
N GLU A 82 -2.15 -3.53 -10.76
CA GLU A 82 -1.13 -4.01 -11.70
C GLU A 82 -0.06 -4.86 -11.01
N THR A 83 0.38 -4.44 -9.81
CA THR A 83 1.35 -5.17 -9.00
C THR A 83 0.87 -6.58 -8.68
N THR A 84 -0.40 -6.76 -8.31
CA THR A 84 -0.95 -8.08 -7.95
C THR A 84 -0.91 -9.10 -9.09
N GLN A 85 -0.99 -8.65 -10.35
CA GLN A 85 -0.91 -9.55 -11.51
C GLN A 85 0.43 -10.31 -11.57
N ARG A 86 1.51 -9.71 -11.03
CA ARG A 86 2.84 -10.34 -10.95
C ARG A 86 2.86 -11.49 -9.94
N PHE A 87 2.06 -11.38 -8.88
CA PHE A 87 2.03 -12.36 -7.79
C PHE A 87 0.94 -13.44 -7.98
N GLN A 88 -0.01 -13.24 -8.89
CA GLN A 88 -1.04 -14.23 -9.23
C GLN A 88 -0.50 -15.46 -10.00
N ARG A 89 0.70 -15.38 -10.60
CA ARG A 89 1.26 -16.47 -11.41
C ARG A 89 1.98 -17.57 -10.61
N SER A 90 2.03 -17.47 -9.29
CA SER A 90 2.87 -18.36 -8.45
C SER A 90 2.12 -19.52 -7.78
N GLY A 91 0.78 -19.58 -7.89
CA GLY A 91 -0.06 -20.54 -7.16
C GLY A 91 -0.44 -21.83 -7.91
N ARG A 92 0.17 -22.11 -9.06
CA ARG A 92 -0.07 -23.36 -9.83
C ARG A 92 1.19 -24.24 -9.80
N ARG A 93 1.43 -24.87 -8.65
CA ARG A 93 2.20 -26.11 -8.55
C ARG A 93 1.54 -27.01 -7.54
#